data_AF-A0A8I1N4Y6-F1
#
_entry.id   AF-A0A8I1N4Y6-F1
#
_cell.length_a   1.000
_cell.length_b   1.000
_cell.length_c   1.000
_cell.angle_alpha   90.00
_cell.angle_beta   90.00
_cell.angle_gamma   90.00
#
_symmetry.space_group_name_H-M   'P 1'
#
loop_
_entity.id
_entity.type
_entity.pdbx_description
1 polymer ?
#
loop_
_entity_poly.entity_id
_entity_poly.type
_entity_poly.pdbx_seq_one_letter_code
_entity_poly.pdbx_strand_id
1 'polypeptide(L)'
;MLPALVCLALAAFVTALLGSLHAGRVVTLHLILAVGAMPLIFGAMSHFIPVLTRTRAPGTGLAGLPVLALAGGVFAVAAFGFPDMAWGRYAGAFLALMAAGLLLAWSRRRQAGMLGRPHPGLAWYEAALACLACALLAILAGVFWPQQWAGLRRLHLHLNTLGFIGLTAVSTLAVLLPTVAGRPDPQVAPWLRRNLPWAMAGTVLVAVGAASFGPLAGLGAMLWAVPLGRLGARWLRLYRGEIFAWHGAAPLLAAALAGFAASMVFGAAAAAFPVSTPTSAFVTGFLPPLVSGAASQLLPVWLHPGMQGDWHAALRSRLGRYGGVRAALFCLGGIAGGMDQEWGLFLSAATLLWFMLQTGAALMQVRAIPLDRPSS
;
A
#
# COMPACT_ATOMS: atom_id res chain seq x y z
N MET A 1 6.62 -15.00 -8.45
CA MET A 1 5.87 -13.77 -8.79
C MET A 1 6.01 -12.68 -7.72
N LEU A 2 5.64 -12.91 -6.45
CA LEU A 2 5.68 -11.87 -5.40
C LEU A 2 7.05 -11.16 -5.23
N PRO A 3 8.20 -11.86 -5.18
CA PRO A 3 9.49 -11.19 -5.10
C PRO A 3 9.74 -10.22 -6.28
N ALA A 4 9.33 -10.61 -7.49
CA ALA A 4 9.45 -9.76 -8.67
C ALA A 4 8.55 -8.52 -8.58
N LEU A 5 7.32 -8.66 -8.04
CA LEU A 5 6.42 -7.52 -7.81
C LEU A 5 6.98 -6.54 -6.75
N VAL A 6 7.68 -7.04 -5.73
CA VAL A 6 8.39 -6.18 -4.76
C VAL A 6 9.50 -5.42 -5.47
N CYS A 7 10.35 -6.09 -6.23
CA CYS A 7 11.42 -5.43 -6.99
C CYS A 7 10.87 -4.38 -7.96
N LEU A 8 9.79 -4.71 -8.67
CA LEU A 8 9.10 -3.80 -9.58
C LEU A 8 8.55 -2.58 -8.83
N ALA A 9 7.89 -2.76 -7.69
CA ALA A 9 7.37 -1.66 -6.89
C ALA A 9 8.50 -0.74 -6.37
N LEU A 10 9.57 -1.31 -5.84
CA LEU A 10 10.74 -0.55 -5.38
C LEU A 10 11.37 0.24 -6.52
N ALA A 11 11.59 -0.40 -7.68
CA ALA A 11 12.13 0.27 -8.86
C ALA A 11 11.20 1.38 -9.37
N ALA A 12 9.90 1.12 -9.48
CA ALA A 12 8.92 2.12 -9.91
C ALA A 12 8.90 3.33 -8.97
N PHE A 13 9.00 3.11 -7.65
CA PHE A 13 9.01 4.18 -6.66
C PHE A 13 10.29 5.02 -6.75
N VAL A 14 11.46 4.38 -6.82
CA VAL A 14 12.74 5.11 -6.98
C VAL A 14 12.75 5.89 -8.28
N THR A 15 12.39 5.27 -9.40
CA THR A 15 12.33 5.93 -10.72
C THR A 15 11.37 7.12 -10.70
N ALA A 16 10.17 6.96 -10.12
CA ALA A 16 9.20 8.04 -10.05
C ALA A 16 9.68 9.21 -9.18
N LEU A 17 10.26 8.93 -8.00
CA LEU A 17 10.71 9.97 -7.08
C LEU A 17 11.93 10.73 -7.64
N LEU A 18 12.91 10.03 -8.22
CA LEU A 18 14.06 10.66 -8.87
C LEU A 18 13.66 11.41 -10.15
N GLY A 19 12.73 10.85 -10.92
CA GLY A 19 12.23 11.44 -12.16
C GLY A 19 11.26 12.60 -11.94
N SER A 20 10.88 12.93 -10.70
CA SER A 20 9.81 13.88 -10.39
C SER A 20 10.05 15.31 -10.88
N LEU A 21 11.30 15.74 -11.12
CA LEU A 21 11.62 17.04 -11.72
C LEU A 21 11.29 17.12 -13.21
N HIS A 22 11.39 15.99 -13.89
CA HIS A 22 11.29 15.91 -15.35
C HIS A 22 9.93 15.37 -15.77
N ALA A 23 9.39 14.43 -15.01
CA ALA A 23 8.09 13.84 -15.22
C ALA A 23 7.03 14.68 -14.50
N GLY A 24 5.94 15.03 -15.21
CA GLY A 24 4.81 15.70 -14.59
C GLY A 24 4.23 14.89 -13.42
N ARG A 25 3.72 15.59 -12.39
CA ARG A 25 3.16 14.98 -11.16
C ARG A 25 2.20 13.81 -11.39
N VAL A 26 1.39 13.88 -12.44
CA VAL A 26 0.44 12.80 -12.79
C VAL A 26 1.16 11.51 -13.18
N VAL A 27 2.22 11.60 -13.99
CA VAL A 27 3.05 10.45 -14.41
C VAL A 27 3.72 9.84 -13.18
N THR A 28 4.36 10.67 -12.36
CA THR A 28 5.01 10.27 -11.10
C THR A 28 4.05 9.50 -10.20
N LEU A 29 2.85 10.04 -9.96
CA LEU A 29 1.85 9.38 -9.13
C LEU A 29 1.34 8.06 -9.75
N HIS A 30 1.11 7.99 -11.06
CA HIS A 30 0.65 6.73 -11.68
C HIS A 30 1.74 5.66 -11.73
N LEU A 31 3.00 6.04 -11.90
CA LEU A 31 4.12 5.11 -11.83
C LEU A 31 4.24 4.49 -10.43
N ILE A 32 4.08 5.30 -9.37
CA ILE A 32 4.06 4.80 -7.99
C ILE A 32 2.81 3.96 -7.73
N LEU A 33 1.62 4.51 -7.96
CA LEU A 33 0.37 3.92 -7.49
C LEU A 33 -0.13 2.78 -8.39
N ALA A 34 -0.10 2.96 -9.71
CA ALA A 34 -0.69 2.02 -10.67
C ALA A 34 0.31 0.97 -11.17
N VAL A 35 1.58 1.34 -11.40
CA VAL A 35 2.61 0.39 -11.86
C VAL A 35 3.31 -0.29 -10.67
N GLY A 36 3.61 0.43 -9.59
CA GLY A 36 4.26 -0.15 -8.42
C GLY A 36 3.29 -0.78 -7.43
N ALA A 37 2.46 0.04 -6.78
CA ALA A 37 1.68 -0.38 -5.61
C ALA A 37 0.53 -1.33 -5.98
N MET A 38 -0.27 -1.01 -7.00
CA MET A 38 -1.45 -1.79 -7.38
C MET A 38 -1.11 -3.26 -7.67
N PRO A 39 -0.22 -3.63 -8.62
CA PRO A 39 0.06 -5.03 -8.89
C PRO A 39 0.68 -5.75 -7.69
N LEU A 40 1.50 -5.07 -6.88
CA LEU A 40 2.00 -5.62 -5.61
C LEU A 40 0.85 -5.95 -4.64
N ILE A 41 -0.12 -5.05 -4.48
CA ILE A 41 -1.31 -5.27 -3.66
C ILE A 41 -2.14 -6.46 -4.18
N PHE A 42 -2.38 -6.55 -5.49
CA PHE A 42 -3.08 -7.69 -6.09
C PHE A 42 -2.36 -9.02 -5.83
N GLY A 43 -1.03 -9.01 -5.94
CA GLY A 43 -0.20 -10.17 -5.60
C GLY A 43 -0.35 -10.55 -4.13
N ALA A 44 -0.21 -9.57 -3.23
CA ALA A 44 -0.32 -9.77 -1.79
C ALA A 44 -1.72 -10.28 -1.39
N MET A 45 -2.80 -9.69 -1.93
CA MET A 45 -4.17 -10.15 -1.67
C MET A 45 -4.37 -11.59 -2.13
N SER A 46 -3.95 -11.93 -3.36
CA SER A 46 -4.02 -13.30 -3.88
C SER A 46 -3.29 -14.31 -2.97
N HIS A 47 -2.20 -13.89 -2.33
CA HIS A 47 -1.45 -14.71 -1.38
C HIS A 47 -2.12 -14.81 0.00
N PHE A 48 -2.66 -13.71 0.53
CA PHE A 48 -3.19 -13.65 1.89
C PHE A 48 -4.66 -14.07 2.03
N ILE A 49 -5.50 -13.89 1.00
CA ILE A 49 -6.90 -14.35 1.04
C ILE A 49 -7.04 -15.84 1.43
N PRO A 50 -6.23 -16.79 0.91
CA PRO A 50 -6.19 -18.18 1.39
C PRO A 50 -5.97 -18.32 2.89
N VAL A 51 -5.03 -17.55 3.43
CA VAL A 51 -4.70 -17.56 4.86
C VAL A 51 -5.89 -17.02 5.67
N LEU A 52 -6.48 -15.91 5.23
CA LEU A 52 -7.63 -15.26 5.89
C LEU A 52 -8.91 -16.11 5.86
N THR A 53 -9.02 -16.97 4.86
CA THR A 53 -10.16 -17.88 4.67
C THR A 53 -9.88 -19.29 5.19
N ARG A 54 -8.64 -19.60 5.61
CA ARG A 54 -8.21 -20.95 6.01
C ARG A 54 -8.54 -22.02 4.95
N THR A 55 -8.28 -21.68 3.69
CA THR A 55 -8.53 -22.56 2.55
C THR A 55 -7.23 -22.85 1.80
N ARG A 56 -7.28 -23.77 0.81
CA ARG A 56 -6.12 -24.22 0.02
C ARG A 56 -5.39 -23.08 -0.69
N ALA A 57 -4.21 -23.34 -1.23
CA ALA A 57 -3.49 -22.37 -2.06
C ALA A 57 -4.36 -21.87 -3.25
N PRO A 58 -4.11 -20.65 -3.76
CA PRO A 58 -4.80 -20.13 -4.94
C PRO A 58 -4.43 -20.99 -6.17
N GLY A 59 -5.38 -21.17 -7.09
CA GLY A 59 -5.12 -21.83 -8.38
C GLY A 59 -4.21 -20.99 -9.29
N THR A 60 -3.58 -21.62 -10.27
CA THR A 60 -2.61 -20.98 -11.20
C THR A 60 -3.21 -19.80 -11.98
N GLY A 61 -4.52 -19.83 -12.29
CA GLY A 61 -5.21 -18.75 -12.99
C GLY A 61 -5.19 -17.39 -12.29
N LEU A 62 -4.98 -17.34 -10.96
CA LEU A 62 -4.92 -16.08 -10.21
C LEU A 62 -3.57 -15.36 -10.36
N ALA A 63 -2.54 -16.05 -10.83
CA ALA A 63 -1.24 -15.43 -11.12
C ALA A 63 -1.33 -14.37 -12.23
N GLY A 64 -2.36 -14.42 -13.08
CA GLY A 64 -2.60 -13.42 -14.12
C GLY A 64 -3.13 -12.08 -13.60
N LEU A 65 -3.76 -12.02 -12.42
CA LEU A 65 -4.43 -10.80 -11.94
C LEU A 65 -3.44 -9.65 -11.65
N PRO A 66 -2.29 -9.86 -10.99
CA PRO A 66 -1.29 -8.81 -10.84
C PRO A 66 -0.70 -8.34 -12.16
N VAL A 67 -0.56 -9.23 -13.14
CA VAL A 67 -0.06 -8.89 -14.49
C VAL A 67 -1.08 -8.03 -15.22
N LEU A 68 -2.37 -8.37 -15.13
CA LEU A 68 -3.45 -7.59 -15.70
C LEU A 68 -3.54 -6.19 -15.07
N ALA A 69 -3.39 -6.09 -13.75
CA ALA A 69 -3.30 -4.82 -13.05
C ALA A 69 -2.07 -4.01 -13.50
N LEU A 70 -0.91 -4.64 -13.62
CA LEU A 70 0.31 -4.01 -14.12
C LEU A 70 0.12 -3.45 -15.54
N ALA A 71 -0.45 -4.25 -16.45
CA ALA A 71 -0.77 -3.80 -17.80
C ALA A 71 -1.67 -2.56 -17.76
N GLY A 72 -2.69 -2.56 -16.90
CA GLY A 72 -3.54 -1.39 -16.69
C GLY A 72 -2.78 -0.15 -16.24
N GLY A 73 -1.84 -0.31 -15.29
CA GLY A 73 -0.98 0.78 -14.83
C GLY A 73 -0.03 1.31 -15.91
N VAL A 74 0.55 0.43 -16.72
CA VAL A 74 1.43 0.81 -17.84
C VAL A 74 0.65 1.60 -18.88
N PHE A 75 -0.56 1.16 -19.27
CA PHE A 75 -1.40 1.92 -20.19
C PHE A 75 -1.79 3.30 -19.63
N ALA A 76 -2.07 3.40 -18.33
CA ALA A 76 -2.34 4.69 -17.70
C ALA A 76 -1.12 5.63 -17.76
N VAL A 77 0.09 5.14 -17.42
CA VAL A 77 1.33 5.93 -17.51
C VAL A 77 1.62 6.35 -18.95
N ALA A 78 1.49 5.43 -19.92
CA ALA A 78 1.69 5.71 -21.33
C ALA A 78 0.74 6.79 -21.84
N ALA A 79 -0.53 6.80 -21.39
CA ALA A 79 -1.51 7.81 -21.77
C ALA A 79 -1.17 9.24 -21.30
N PHE A 80 -0.31 9.37 -20.29
CA PHE A 80 0.18 10.66 -19.81
C PHE A 80 1.57 11.02 -20.35
N GLY A 81 2.34 10.03 -20.81
CA GLY A 81 3.66 10.22 -21.40
C GLY A 81 3.65 10.45 -22.91
N PHE A 82 2.66 9.91 -23.63
CA PHE A 82 2.57 9.96 -25.08
C PHE A 82 1.22 10.56 -25.52
N PRO A 83 1.22 11.71 -26.23
CA PRO A 83 -0.02 12.37 -26.67
C PRO A 83 -0.99 11.46 -27.44
N ASP A 84 -0.45 10.64 -28.34
CA ASP A 84 -1.24 9.74 -29.22
C ASP A 84 -1.86 8.55 -28.47
N MET A 85 -1.49 8.34 -27.20
CA MET A 85 -1.97 7.24 -26.37
C MET A 85 -3.03 7.67 -25.35
N ALA A 86 -3.72 8.79 -25.57
CA ALA A 86 -4.74 9.29 -24.65
C ALA A 86 -5.83 8.25 -24.28
N TRP A 87 -6.14 7.33 -25.19
CA TRP A 87 -7.07 6.20 -24.98
C TRP A 87 -6.58 5.19 -23.93
N GLY A 88 -5.27 5.14 -23.67
CA GLY A 88 -4.64 4.25 -22.71
C GLY A 88 -5.15 4.45 -21.28
N ARG A 89 -5.67 5.63 -20.93
CA ARG A 89 -6.30 5.87 -19.62
C ARG A 89 -7.57 5.02 -19.43
N TYR A 90 -8.35 4.83 -20.49
CA TYR A 90 -9.59 4.06 -20.46
C TYR A 90 -9.33 2.57 -20.58
N ALA A 91 -8.44 2.17 -21.49
CA ALA A 91 -7.98 0.79 -21.56
C ALA A 91 -7.35 0.34 -20.23
N GLY A 92 -6.50 1.20 -19.65
CA GLY A 92 -5.89 0.95 -18.35
C GLY A 92 -6.92 0.80 -17.23
N ALA A 93 -7.90 1.70 -17.18
CA ALA A 93 -8.99 1.63 -16.22
C ALA A 93 -9.84 0.36 -16.38
N PHE A 94 -10.14 -0.05 -17.60
CA PHE A 94 -10.89 -1.27 -17.89
C PHE A 94 -10.14 -2.53 -17.45
N LEU A 95 -8.85 -2.66 -17.78
CA LEU A 95 -8.03 -3.81 -17.40
C LEU A 95 -7.91 -3.92 -15.87
N ALA A 96 -7.65 -2.80 -15.19
CA ALA A 96 -7.58 -2.78 -13.72
C ALA A 96 -8.95 -3.09 -13.08
N LEU A 97 -10.06 -2.66 -13.70
CA LEU A 97 -11.41 -2.93 -13.22
C LEU A 97 -11.74 -4.43 -13.36
N MET A 98 -11.35 -5.03 -14.49
CA MET A 98 -11.48 -6.47 -14.70
C MET A 98 -10.66 -7.25 -13.67
N ALA A 99 -9.40 -6.87 -13.41
CA ALA A 99 -8.59 -7.49 -12.37
C ALA A 99 -9.27 -7.38 -10.99
N ALA A 100 -9.74 -6.19 -10.61
CA ALA A 100 -10.41 -5.94 -9.34
C ALA A 100 -11.69 -6.77 -9.19
N GLY A 101 -12.54 -6.79 -10.22
CA GLY A 101 -13.79 -7.55 -10.25
C GLY A 101 -13.57 -9.05 -10.15
N LEU A 102 -12.58 -9.58 -10.88
CA LEU A 102 -12.22 -11.00 -10.82
C LEU A 102 -11.70 -11.40 -9.43
N LEU A 103 -10.81 -10.59 -8.83
CA LEU A 103 -10.29 -10.87 -7.49
C LEU A 103 -11.38 -10.80 -6.43
N LEU A 104 -12.27 -9.79 -6.52
CA LEU A 104 -13.40 -9.63 -5.61
C LEU A 104 -14.40 -10.78 -5.73
N ALA A 105 -14.78 -11.16 -6.95
CA ALA A 105 -15.67 -12.29 -7.21
C ALA A 105 -15.06 -13.60 -6.69
N TRP A 106 -13.76 -13.82 -6.92
CA TRP A 106 -13.06 -14.99 -6.41
C TRP A 106 -13.01 -15.01 -4.86
N SER A 107 -12.72 -13.87 -4.22
CA SER A 107 -12.75 -13.71 -2.76
C SER A 107 -14.11 -14.11 -2.17
N ARG A 108 -15.20 -13.57 -2.73
CA ARG A 108 -16.57 -13.84 -2.24
C ARG A 108 -17.00 -15.27 -2.45
N ARG A 109 -16.72 -15.86 -3.63
CA ARG A 109 -17.01 -17.28 -3.91
C ARG A 109 -16.32 -18.20 -2.92
N ARG A 110 -15.08 -17.86 -2.57
CA ARG A 110 -14.31 -18.62 -1.58
C ARG A 110 -14.89 -18.48 -0.18
N GLN A 111 -15.28 -17.27 0.23
CA GLN A 111 -15.94 -17.05 1.52
C GLN A 111 -17.21 -17.89 1.64
N ALA A 112 -18.01 -18.01 0.58
CA ALA A 112 -19.23 -18.80 0.58
C ALA A 112 -18.98 -20.32 0.82
N GLY A 113 -17.79 -20.82 0.47
CA GLY A 113 -17.40 -22.22 0.67
C GLY A 113 -16.69 -22.50 2.00
N MET A 114 -16.63 -21.55 2.93
CA MET A 114 -15.91 -21.73 4.20
C MET A 114 -16.75 -22.37 5.30
N LEU A 115 -16.11 -23.19 6.13
CA LEU A 115 -16.65 -23.59 7.43
C LEU A 115 -16.31 -22.50 8.47
N GLY A 116 -17.35 -21.80 8.94
CA GLY A 116 -17.24 -20.68 9.88
C GLY A 116 -16.93 -19.34 9.23
N ARG A 117 -16.67 -18.32 10.05
CA ARG A 117 -16.48 -16.93 9.56
C ARG A 117 -15.03 -16.68 9.10
N PRO A 118 -14.82 -15.92 8.01
CA PRO A 118 -13.49 -15.51 7.60
C PRO A 118 -12.84 -14.58 8.62
N HIS A 119 -11.51 -14.50 8.58
CA HIS A 119 -10.79 -13.48 9.32
C HIS A 119 -11.26 -12.08 8.86
N PRO A 120 -11.51 -11.12 9.78
CA PRO A 120 -12.06 -9.80 9.45
C PRO A 120 -11.25 -8.99 8.43
N GLY A 121 -9.95 -9.28 8.29
CA GLY A 121 -9.11 -8.67 7.26
C GLY A 121 -9.62 -8.89 5.84
N LEU A 122 -10.37 -9.98 5.58
CA LEU A 122 -10.97 -10.22 4.27
C LEU A 122 -11.94 -9.10 3.88
N ALA A 123 -12.80 -8.66 4.81
CA ALA A 123 -13.76 -7.59 4.56
C ALA A 123 -13.07 -6.25 4.24
N TRP A 124 -11.89 -5.99 4.80
CA TRP A 124 -11.09 -4.81 4.45
C TRP A 124 -10.55 -4.89 3.02
N TYR A 125 -10.07 -6.07 2.59
CA TYR A 125 -9.63 -6.28 1.21
C TYR A 125 -10.78 -6.16 0.21
N GLU A 126 -11.96 -6.72 0.53
CA GLU A 126 -13.13 -6.58 -0.33
C GLU A 126 -13.62 -5.14 -0.43
N ALA A 127 -13.61 -4.39 0.69
CA ALA A 127 -13.91 -2.96 0.68
C ALA A 127 -12.89 -2.16 -0.15
N ALA A 128 -11.60 -2.48 -0.03
CA ALA A 128 -10.55 -1.87 -0.83
C ALA A 128 -10.73 -2.13 -2.33
N LEU A 129 -11.07 -3.36 -2.73
CA LEU A 129 -11.35 -3.73 -4.11
C LEU A 129 -12.62 -3.06 -4.65
N ALA A 130 -13.66 -2.91 -3.81
CA ALA A 130 -14.86 -2.17 -4.17
C ALA A 130 -14.54 -0.68 -4.40
N CYS A 131 -13.75 -0.05 -3.53
CA CYS A 131 -13.27 1.32 -3.72
C CYS A 131 -12.46 1.46 -5.03
N LEU A 132 -11.56 0.53 -5.32
CA LEU A 132 -10.83 0.50 -6.59
C LEU A 132 -11.78 0.43 -7.79
N ALA A 133 -12.75 -0.50 -7.76
CA ALA A 133 -13.73 -0.65 -8.84
C ALA A 133 -14.52 0.64 -9.07
N CYS A 134 -15.03 1.28 -8.00
CA CYS A 134 -15.72 2.57 -8.08
C CYS A 134 -14.80 3.68 -8.62
N ALA A 135 -13.53 3.71 -8.21
CA ALA A 135 -12.56 4.70 -8.68
C ALA A 135 -12.30 4.57 -10.19
N LEU A 136 -12.23 3.34 -10.71
CA LEU A 136 -11.99 3.08 -12.13
C LEU A 136 -13.25 3.34 -12.96
N LEU A 137 -14.42 2.97 -12.44
CA LEU A 137 -15.71 3.34 -13.04
C LEU A 137 -15.86 4.86 -13.15
N ALA A 138 -15.37 5.64 -12.19
CA ALA A 138 -15.39 7.11 -12.28
C ALA A 138 -14.58 7.64 -13.48
N ILE A 139 -13.44 7.01 -13.82
CA ILE A 139 -12.65 7.37 -14.99
C ILE A 139 -13.36 6.99 -16.29
N LEU A 140 -13.96 5.79 -16.34
CA LEU A 140 -14.73 5.34 -17.51
C LEU A 140 -15.98 6.21 -17.72
N ALA A 141 -16.68 6.59 -16.64
CA ALA A 141 -17.83 7.48 -16.67
C ALA A 141 -17.48 8.87 -17.21
N GLY A 142 -16.23 9.31 -17.06
CA GLY A 142 -15.75 10.58 -17.59
C GLY A 142 -15.83 10.72 -19.10
N VAL A 143 -15.94 9.61 -19.85
CA VAL A 143 -16.23 9.61 -21.29
C VAL A 143 -17.63 10.17 -21.57
N PHE A 144 -18.60 9.83 -20.72
CA PHE A 144 -20.01 10.18 -20.91
C PHE A 144 -20.39 11.51 -20.25
N TRP A 145 -19.66 11.91 -19.19
CA TRP A 145 -19.88 13.19 -18.49
C TRP A 145 -18.62 14.05 -18.42
N PRO A 146 -18.16 14.63 -19.55
CA PRO A 146 -16.99 15.52 -19.56
C PRO A 146 -17.11 16.71 -18.60
N GLN A 147 -18.33 17.22 -18.40
CA GLN A 147 -18.61 18.34 -17.50
C GLN A 147 -18.28 18.02 -16.03
N GLN A 148 -18.34 16.74 -15.64
CA GLN A 148 -18.03 16.29 -14.28
C GLN A 148 -16.60 15.73 -14.14
N TRP A 149 -15.76 15.84 -15.18
CA TRP A 149 -14.42 15.24 -15.21
C TRP A 149 -13.56 15.60 -13.99
N ALA A 150 -13.58 16.86 -13.57
CA ALA A 150 -12.82 17.32 -12.41
C ALA A 150 -13.27 16.63 -11.11
N GLY A 151 -14.58 16.50 -10.89
CA GLY A 151 -15.14 15.80 -9.73
C GLY A 151 -14.84 14.31 -9.76
N LEU A 152 -15.04 13.65 -10.91
CA LEU A 152 -14.75 12.22 -11.11
C LEU A 152 -13.27 11.90 -10.90
N ARG A 153 -12.35 12.77 -11.34
CA ARG A 153 -10.92 12.62 -11.11
C ARG A 153 -10.55 12.72 -9.62
N ARG A 154 -11.17 13.64 -8.87
CA ARG A 154 -10.95 13.74 -7.42
C ARG A 154 -11.51 12.51 -6.68
N LEU A 155 -12.71 12.07 -7.07
CA LEU A 155 -13.32 10.84 -6.55
C LEU A 155 -12.39 9.64 -6.79
N HIS A 156 -11.89 9.48 -8.02
CA HIS A 156 -10.92 8.46 -8.38
C HIS A 156 -9.66 8.52 -7.52
N LEU A 157 -9.07 9.72 -7.35
CA LEU A 157 -7.86 9.89 -6.56
C LEU A 157 -8.05 9.42 -5.12
N HIS A 158 -9.09 9.90 -4.43
CA HIS A 158 -9.31 9.59 -3.01
C HIS A 158 -9.79 8.15 -2.77
N LEU A 159 -10.62 7.59 -3.66
CA LEU A 159 -10.99 6.18 -3.59
C LEU A 159 -9.78 5.27 -3.82
N ASN A 160 -8.80 5.66 -4.64
CA ASN A 160 -7.56 4.90 -4.80
C ASN A 160 -6.62 5.04 -3.59
N THR A 161 -6.36 6.26 -3.12
CA THR A 161 -5.36 6.49 -2.06
C THR A 161 -5.86 6.06 -0.68
N LEU A 162 -7.07 6.44 -0.30
CA LEU A 162 -7.65 6.11 1.02
C LEU A 162 -8.41 4.79 0.99
N GLY A 163 -9.16 4.53 -0.08
CA GLY A 163 -9.96 3.32 -0.21
C GLY A 163 -9.12 2.11 -0.56
N PHE A 164 -8.64 2.02 -1.78
CA PHE A 164 -7.88 0.86 -2.23
C PHE A 164 -6.57 0.68 -1.46
N ILE A 165 -5.70 1.69 -1.46
CA ILE A 165 -4.39 1.59 -0.81
C ILE A 165 -4.52 1.71 0.71
N GLY A 166 -5.23 2.72 1.22
CA GLY A 166 -5.37 2.99 2.65
C GLY A 166 -6.02 1.83 3.43
N LEU A 167 -7.18 1.33 3.00
CA LEU A 167 -7.82 0.18 3.68
C LEU A 167 -6.95 -1.08 3.63
N THR A 168 -6.32 -1.36 2.48
CA THR A 168 -5.41 -2.50 2.34
C THR A 168 -4.21 -2.37 3.28
N ALA A 169 -3.57 -1.20 3.29
CA ALA A 169 -2.39 -0.96 4.09
C ALA A 169 -2.69 -1.01 5.59
N VAL A 170 -3.74 -0.33 6.06
CA VAL A 170 -4.07 -0.28 7.50
C VAL A 170 -4.47 -1.65 8.03
N SER A 171 -5.25 -2.42 7.26
CA SER A 171 -5.57 -3.81 7.62
C SER A 171 -4.34 -4.71 7.64
N THR A 172 -3.43 -4.55 6.68
CA THR A 172 -2.14 -5.27 6.63
C THR A 172 -1.27 -4.91 7.82
N LEU A 173 -1.08 -3.62 8.09
CA LEU A 173 -0.29 -3.10 9.21
C LEU A 173 -0.77 -3.67 10.54
N ALA A 174 -2.09 -3.70 10.76
CA ALA A 174 -2.69 -4.23 11.99
C ALA A 174 -2.33 -5.69 12.28
N VAL A 175 -2.07 -6.50 11.24
CA VAL A 175 -1.66 -7.91 11.37
C VAL A 175 -0.13 -8.06 11.32
N LEU A 176 0.53 -7.23 10.52
CA LEU A 176 1.94 -7.37 10.21
C LEU A 176 2.84 -6.93 11.37
N LEU A 177 2.51 -5.86 12.09
CA LEU A 177 3.35 -5.45 13.24
C LEU A 177 3.41 -6.52 14.34
N PRO A 178 2.31 -7.12 14.81
CA PRO A 178 2.36 -8.27 15.72
C PRO A 178 3.20 -9.44 15.19
N THR A 179 3.15 -9.67 13.88
CA THR A 179 3.91 -10.73 13.20
C THR A 179 5.41 -10.43 13.22
N VAL A 180 5.80 -9.18 12.95
CA VAL A 180 7.20 -8.72 13.03
C VAL A 180 7.72 -8.78 14.46
N ALA A 181 6.89 -8.42 15.44
CA ALA A 181 7.25 -8.46 16.85
C ALA A 181 7.32 -9.90 17.41
N GLY A 182 6.90 -10.92 16.66
CA GLY A 182 6.82 -12.30 17.14
C GLY A 182 5.81 -12.49 18.28
N ARG A 183 4.88 -11.55 18.46
CA ARG A 183 3.92 -11.50 19.58
C ARG A 183 2.51 -11.45 19.01
N PRO A 184 1.83 -12.61 18.86
CA PRO A 184 0.47 -12.66 18.36
C PRO A 184 -0.47 -11.80 19.21
N ASP A 185 -1.36 -11.07 18.55
CA ASP A 185 -2.21 -10.10 19.23
C ASP A 185 -3.70 -10.44 19.06
N PRO A 186 -4.34 -11.03 20.08
CA PRO A 186 -5.69 -11.59 19.96
C PRO A 186 -6.76 -10.53 19.66
N GLN A 187 -6.52 -9.26 20.00
CA GLN A 187 -7.52 -8.22 19.76
C GLN A 187 -7.46 -7.61 18.34
N VAL A 188 -6.58 -8.10 17.44
CA VAL A 188 -6.47 -7.55 16.06
C VAL A 188 -7.75 -7.81 15.28
N ALA A 189 -8.27 -9.04 15.32
CA ALA A 189 -9.51 -9.38 14.63
C ALA A 189 -10.73 -8.56 15.15
N PRO A 190 -10.98 -8.45 16.47
CA PRO A 190 -11.98 -7.52 17.00
C PRO A 190 -11.78 -6.07 16.57
N TRP A 191 -10.54 -5.58 16.56
CA TRP A 191 -10.21 -4.23 16.14
C TRP A 191 -10.57 -4.01 14.67
N LEU A 192 -10.20 -4.93 13.77
CA LEU A 192 -10.53 -4.85 12.34
C LEU A 192 -12.04 -4.78 12.12
N ARG A 193 -12.84 -5.61 12.80
CA ARG A 193 -14.31 -5.58 12.66
C ARG A 193 -14.90 -4.25 13.09
N ARG A 194 -14.49 -3.74 14.25
CA ARG A 194 -15.04 -2.50 14.83
C ARG A 194 -14.66 -1.26 14.05
N ASN A 195 -13.51 -1.28 13.36
CA ASN A 195 -12.94 -0.09 12.73
C ASN A 195 -13.18 0.00 11.21
N LEU A 196 -13.61 -1.09 10.55
CA LEU A 196 -13.93 -1.06 9.11
C LEU A 196 -15.01 -0.02 8.76
N PRO A 197 -16.15 0.08 9.49
CA PRO A 197 -17.18 1.06 9.16
C PRO A 197 -16.66 2.50 9.22
N TRP A 198 -15.80 2.82 10.20
CA TRP A 198 -15.20 4.14 10.35
C TRP A 198 -14.26 4.48 9.19
N ALA A 199 -13.38 3.55 8.84
CA ALA A 199 -12.44 3.72 7.73
C ALA A 199 -13.15 3.82 6.37
N MET A 200 -14.18 3.00 6.16
CA MET A 200 -14.98 3.02 4.93
C MET A 200 -15.81 4.31 4.81
N ALA A 201 -16.53 4.69 5.87
CA ALA A 201 -17.29 5.93 5.89
C ALA A 201 -16.38 7.15 5.72
N GLY A 202 -15.23 7.17 6.41
CA GLY A 202 -14.23 8.21 6.24
C GLY A 202 -13.73 8.32 4.80
N THR A 203 -13.44 7.18 4.17
CA THR A 203 -13.02 7.12 2.76
C THR A 203 -14.07 7.71 1.83
N VAL A 204 -15.33 7.27 1.95
CA VAL A 204 -16.43 7.74 1.07
C VAL A 204 -16.69 9.23 1.29
N LEU A 205 -16.72 9.70 2.53
CA LEU A 205 -16.92 11.12 2.84
C LEU A 205 -15.78 11.99 2.32
N VAL A 206 -14.51 11.55 2.42
CA VAL A 206 -13.39 12.26 1.79
C VAL A 206 -13.54 12.29 0.27
N ALA A 207 -13.83 11.14 -0.35
CA ALA A 207 -13.88 11.06 -1.80
C ALA A 207 -15.03 11.87 -2.41
N VAL A 208 -16.23 11.79 -1.82
CA VAL A 208 -17.40 12.58 -2.22
C VAL A 208 -17.20 14.06 -1.86
N GLY A 209 -16.72 14.35 -0.65
CA GLY A 209 -16.50 15.71 -0.19
C GLY A 209 -15.48 16.46 -1.04
N ALA A 210 -14.37 15.82 -1.41
CA ALA A 210 -13.40 16.41 -2.32
C ALA A 210 -13.98 16.63 -3.73
N ALA A 211 -14.89 15.76 -4.19
CA ALA A 211 -15.52 15.87 -5.50
C ALA A 211 -16.56 16.99 -5.58
N SER A 212 -17.41 17.15 -4.55
CA SER A 212 -18.58 18.04 -4.61
C SER A 212 -18.77 18.99 -3.42
N PHE A 213 -18.32 18.64 -2.20
CA PHE A 213 -18.60 19.44 -1.00
C PHE A 213 -17.48 19.36 0.05
N GLY A 214 -16.58 20.34 0.05
CA GLY A 214 -15.36 20.36 0.87
C GLY A 214 -15.50 19.99 2.36
N PRO A 215 -16.50 20.51 3.10
CA PRO A 215 -16.66 20.18 4.52
C PRO A 215 -16.87 18.70 4.82
N LEU A 216 -17.48 17.94 3.89
CA LEU A 216 -17.62 16.48 4.04
C LEU A 216 -16.24 15.80 4.10
N ALA A 217 -15.23 16.33 3.41
CA ALA A 217 -13.89 15.77 3.42
C ALA A 217 -13.20 15.94 4.78
N GLY A 218 -13.44 17.06 5.48
CA GLY A 218 -12.98 17.27 6.85
C GLY A 218 -13.59 16.24 7.81
N LEU A 219 -14.90 16.02 7.74
CA LEU A 219 -15.57 14.98 8.52
C LEU A 219 -15.03 13.58 8.20
N GLY A 220 -14.82 13.28 6.92
CA GLY A 220 -14.24 12.00 6.52
C GLY A 220 -12.83 11.77 7.07
N ALA A 221 -11.99 12.82 7.11
CA ALA A 221 -10.67 12.77 7.75
C ALA A 221 -10.77 12.52 9.26
N MET A 222 -11.74 13.13 9.95
CA MET A 222 -11.99 12.87 11.37
C MET A 222 -12.41 11.41 11.62
N LEU A 223 -13.27 10.83 10.77
CA LEU A 223 -13.63 9.42 10.89
C LEU A 223 -12.44 8.49 10.68
N TRP A 224 -11.51 8.85 9.79
CA TRP A 224 -10.26 8.13 9.59
C TRP A 224 -9.27 8.28 10.76
N ALA A 225 -9.31 9.38 11.50
CA ALA A 225 -8.47 9.55 12.69
C ALA A 225 -8.79 8.52 13.78
N VAL A 226 -10.04 8.06 13.88
CA VAL A 226 -10.48 7.05 14.86
C VAL A 226 -9.73 5.72 14.73
N PRO A 227 -9.74 5.00 13.59
CA PRO A 227 -9.00 3.77 13.43
C PRO A 227 -7.49 3.99 13.58
N LEU A 228 -6.91 5.03 12.98
CA LEU A 228 -5.46 5.27 13.06
C LEU A 228 -5.01 5.55 14.49
N GLY A 229 -5.71 6.41 15.22
CA GLY A 229 -5.41 6.71 16.62
C GLY A 229 -5.53 5.48 17.51
N ARG A 230 -6.58 4.67 17.33
CA ARG A 230 -6.74 3.40 18.07
C ARG A 230 -5.62 2.40 17.78
N LEU A 231 -5.19 2.30 16.52
CA LEU A 231 -4.09 1.41 16.13
C LEU A 231 -2.76 1.90 16.72
N GLY A 232 -2.44 3.18 16.54
CA GLY A 232 -1.23 3.81 17.04
C GLY A 232 -1.12 3.74 18.56
N ALA A 233 -2.19 4.06 19.29
CA ALA A 233 -2.22 3.99 20.76
C ALA A 233 -1.97 2.56 21.26
N ARG A 234 -2.49 1.55 20.56
CA ARG A 234 -2.25 0.15 20.89
C ARG A 234 -0.81 -0.26 20.60
N TRP A 235 -0.23 0.22 19.50
CA TRP A 235 1.17 -0.04 19.18
C TRP A 235 2.12 0.59 20.18
N LEU A 236 1.85 1.83 20.61
CA LEU A 236 2.59 2.49 21.67
C LEU A 236 2.48 1.76 23.02
N ARG A 237 1.37 1.06 23.27
CA ARG A 237 1.20 0.27 24.49
C ARG A 237 1.93 -1.07 24.44
N LEU A 238 1.83 -1.78 23.31
CA LEU A 238 2.27 -3.18 23.22
C LEU A 238 3.68 -3.32 22.61
N TYR A 239 4.02 -2.49 21.62
CA TYR A 239 5.19 -2.65 20.75
C TYR A 239 6.14 -1.46 20.78
N ARG A 240 6.13 -0.65 21.85
CA ARG A 240 6.94 0.58 21.93
C ARG A 240 8.43 0.33 21.69
N GLY A 241 8.97 -0.77 22.20
CA GLY A 241 10.39 -1.09 22.05
C GLY A 241 10.75 -1.38 20.61
N GLU A 242 9.88 -2.11 19.90
CA GLU A 242 10.10 -2.51 18.51
C GLU A 242 9.91 -1.36 17.54
N ILE A 243 8.90 -0.50 17.75
CA ILE A 243 8.62 0.62 16.82
C ILE A 243 9.66 1.74 16.93
N PHE A 244 10.34 1.88 18.07
CA PHE A 244 11.42 2.86 18.26
C PHE A 244 12.83 2.22 18.19
N ALA A 245 12.93 0.96 17.78
CA ALA A 245 14.21 0.29 17.62
C ALA A 245 15.02 0.89 16.44
N TRP A 246 16.35 0.80 16.53
CA TRP A 246 17.25 1.19 15.44
C TRP A 246 17.24 0.20 14.27
N HIS A 247 16.80 -1.03 14.51
CA HIS A 247 16.79 -2.13 13.54
C HIS A 247 15.44 -2.85 13.54
N GLY A 248 15.21 -3.63 12.50
CA GLY A 248 13.99 -4.40 12.29
C GLY A 248 13.00 -3.72 11.34
N ALA A 249 11.93 -4.43 11.01
CA ALA A 249 10.87 -3.92 10.14
C ALA A 249 9.86 -3.03 10.89
N ALA A 250 9.72 -3.20 12.22
CA ALA A 250 8.71 -2.52 13.02
C ALA A 250 8.78 -0.98 12.97
N PRO A 251 9.96 -0.33 13.02
CA PRO A 251 10.07 1.12 12.89
C PRO A 251 9.56 1.63 11.53
N LEU A 252 9.80 0.89 10.45
CA LEU A 252 9.30 1.24 9.12
C LEU A 252 7.77 1.13 9.03
N LEU A 253 7.19 0.10 9.64
CA LEU A 253 5.73 -0.03 9.71
C LEU A 253 5.08 1.09 10.55
N ALA A 254 5.75 1.52 11.61
CA ALA A 254 5.34 2.68 12.41
C ALA A 254 5.44 3.99 11.63
N ALA A 255 6.55 4.20 10.91
CA ALA A 255 6.71 5.35 10.02
C ALA A 255 5.65 5.36 8.91
N ALA A 256 5.29 4.21 8.34
CA ALA A 256 4.20 4.12 7.38
C ALA A 256 2.87 4.59 7.98
N LEU A 257 2.50 4.10 9.18
CA LEU A 257 1.27 4.53 9.84
C LEU A 257 1.28 6.05 10.11
N ALA A 258 2.41 6.58 10.60
CA ALA A 258 2.60 7.99 10.86
C ALA A 258 2.54 8.84 9.58
N GLY A 259 3.17 8.40 8.49
CA GLY A 259 3.13 9.07 7.19
C GLY A 259 1.74 9.08 6.58
N PHE A 260 0.96 8.01 6.74
CA PHE A 260 -0.44 7.98 6.29
C PHE A 260 -1.27 9.00 7.08
N ALA A 261 -1.12 9.03 8.41
CA ALA A 261 -1.78 10.03 9.25
C ALA A 261 -1.36 11.47 8.90
N ALA A 262 -0.06 11.71 8.72
CA ALA A 262 0.47 13.02 8.32
C ALA A 262 -0.09 13.47 6.96
N SER A 263 -0.18 12.56 5.98
CA SER A 263 -0.77 12.89 4.67
C SER A 263 -2.23 13.35 4.76
N MET A 264 -3.00 12.80 5.71
CA MET A 264 -4.37 13.27 5.96
C MET A 264 -4.40 14.61 6.68
N VAL A 265 -3.48 14.87 7.61
CA VAL A 265 -3.33 16.18 8.24
C VAL A 265 -2.99 17.25 7.20
N PHE A 266 -2.02 16.98 6.31
CA PHE A 266 -1.72 17.85 5.17
C PHE A 266 -2.93 18.02 4.26
N GLY A 267 -3.73 16.97 4.06
CA GLY A 267 -4.95 17.03 3.23
C GLY A 267 -6.02 17.92 3.84
N ALA A 268 -6.24 17.84 5.15
CA ALA A 268 -7.16 18.71 5.87
C ALA A 268 -6.64 20.16 5.90
N ALA A 269 -5.34 20.33 6.10
CA ALA A 269 -4.68 21.64 6.10
C ALA A 269 -4.67 22.30 4.72
N ALA A 270 -4.69 21.55 3.62
CA ALA A 270 -4.65 22.09 2.26
C ALA A 270 -5.82 23.02 1.92
N ALA A 271 -6.96 22.88 2.63
CA ALA A 271 -8.07 23.82 2.49
C ALA A 271 -7.75 25.23 3.04
N ALA A 272 -6.86 25.32 4.04
CA ALA A 272 -6.43 26.57 4.66
C ALA A 272 -5.04 27.04 4.19
N PHE A 273 -4.19 26.11 3.74
CA PHE A 273 -2.80 26.35 3.36
C PHE A 273 -2.51 25.75 1.97
N PRO A 274 -2.59 26.56 0.89
CA PRO A 274 -2.43 26.07 -0.49
C PRO A 274 -1.08 25.43 -0.81
N VAL A 275 -0.04 25.72 -0.02
CA VAL A 275 1.31 25.15 -0.16
C VAL A 275 1.35 23.68 0.31
N SER A 276 0.33 23.19 1.00
CA SER A 276 0.29 21.80 1.46
C SER A 276 0.10 20.82 0.28
N THR A 277 1.01 19.86 0.15
CA THR A 277 0.96 18.82 -0.88
C THR A 277 0.76 17.42 -0.27
N PRO A 278 -0.48 17.04 0.12
CA PRO A 278 -0.75 15.78 0.80
C PRO A 278 -0.33 14.53 0.02
N THR A 279 -0.39 14.58 -1.32
CA THR A 279 0.07 13.45 -2.15
C THR A 279 1.58 13.23 -2.04
N SER A 280 2.37 14.31 -1.88
CA SER A 280 3.82 14.23 -1.73
C SER A 280 4.17 13.58 -0.40
N ALA A 281 3.51 13.99 0.69
CA ALA A 281 3.63 13.32 1.99
C ALA A 281 3.24 11.83 1.92
N PHE A 282 2.20 11.50 1.16
CA PHE A 282 1.75 10.12 0.98
C PHE A 282 2.79 9.25 0.24
N VAL A 283 3.37 9.73 -0.86
CA VAL A 283 4.30 8.94 -1.67
C VAL A 283 5.74 8.92 -1.14
N THR A 284 6.07 9.77 -0.17
CA THR A 284 7.41 9.82 0.47
C THR A 284 7.40 9.26 1.89
N GLY A 285 6.41 9.65 2.70
CA GLY A 285 6.33 9.29 4.12
C GLY A 285 5.51 8.03 4.42
N PHE A 286 4.62 7.60 3.52
CA PHE A 286 3.77 6.41 3.76
C PHE A 286 4.17 5.20 2.92
N LEU A 287 4.15 5.32 1.59
CA LEU A 287 4.34 4.17 0.71
C LEU A 287 5.74 3.53 0.80
N PRO A 288 6.86 4.28 0.74
CA PRO A 288 8.19 3.71 0.82
C PRO A 288 8.49 2.97 2.14
N PRO A 289 8.18 3.52 3.34
CA PRO A 289 8.36 2.77 4.58
C PRO A 289 7.41 1.56 4.67
N LEU A 290 6.20 1.64 4.13
CA LEU A 290 5.27 0.50 4.10
C LEU A 290 5.86 -0.67 3.29
N VAL A 291 6.30 -0.40 2.06
CA VAL A 291 6.81 -1.45 1.16
C VAL A 291 8.15 -2.00 1.66
N SER A 292 9.07 -1.14 2.12
CA SER A 292 10.36 -1.60 2.66
C SER A 292 10.21 -2.38 3.97
N GLY A 293 9.33 -1.95 4.88
CA GLY A 293 9.01 -2.67 6.11
C GLY A 293 8.36 -4.02 5.82
N ALA A 294 7.35 -4.07 4.94
CA ALA A 294 6.71 -5.31 4.55
C ALA A 294 7.66 -6.27 3.82
N ALA A 295 8.47 -5.76 2.88
CA ALA A 295 9.47 -6.56 2.18
C ALA A 295 10.50 -7.16 3.15
N SER A 296 10.96 -6.39 4.15
CA SER A 296 11.91 -6.87 5.15
C SER A 296 11.40 -8.11 5.91
N GLN A 297 10.08 -8.21 6.12
CA GLN A 297 9.47 -9.33 6.85
C GLN A 297 9.03 -10.48 5.94
N LEU A 298 8.42 -10.16 4.79
CA LEU A 298 7.68 -11.09 3.94
C LEU A 298 8.51 -11.64 2.78
N LEU A 299 9.49 -10.89 2.28
CA LEU A 299 10.33 -11.34 1.16
C LEU A 299 11.05 -12.66 1.45
N PRO A 300 11.61 -12.91 2.65
CA PRO A 300 12.22 -14.20 2.97
C PRO A 300 11.23 -15.37 2.83
N VAL A 301 9.99 -15.18 3.26
CA VAL A 301 8.93 -16.20 3.18
C VAL A 301 8.50 -16.45 1.73
N TRP A 302 8.51 -15.41 0.90
CA TRP A 302 8.14 -15.53 -0.52
C TRP A 302 9.24 -16.12 -1.38
N LEU A 303 10.51 -15.99 -0.98
CA LEU A 303 11.65 -16.61 -1.66
C LEU A 303 11.75 -18.10 -1.32
N HIS A 304 11.62 -18.44 -0.03
CA HIS A 304 11.58 -19.83 0.43
C HIS A 304 10.34 -20.05 1.31
N PRO A 305 9.21 -20.47 0.69
CA PRO A 305 8.00 -20.82 1.42
C PRO A 305 8.23 -22.04 2.31
N GLY A 306 7.66 -22.05 3.52
CA GLY A 306 7.73 -23.18 4.43
C GLY A 306 8.14 -22.80 5.85
N MET A 307 8.72 -23.78 6.56
CA MET A 307 9.19 -23.62 7.93
C MET A 307 10.22 -22.49 8.02
N GLN A 308 10.08 -21.66 9.04
CA GLN A 308 10.98 -20.55 9.27
C GLN A 308 12.23 -21.06 9.98
N GLY A 309 13.40 -20.88 9.37
CA GLY A 309 14.69 -21.30 9.92
C GLY A 309 15.72 -20.17 9.94
N ASP A 310 16.97 -20.53 10.14
CA ASP A 310 18.09 -19.59 10.30
C ASP A 310 18.29 -18.73 9.06
N TRP A 311 18.05 -19.28 7.86
CA TRP A 311 18.10 -18.52 6.62
C TRP A 311 17.10 -17.34 6.63
N HIS A 312 15.85 -17.58 7.05
CA HIS A 312 14.84 -16.52 7.13
C HIS A 312 15.20 -15.47 8.17
N ALA A 313 15.67 -15.90 9.35
CA ALA A 313 16.08 -15.01 10.42
C ALA A 313 17.28 -14.13 10.00
N ALA A 314 18.29 -14.73 9.38
CA ALA A 314 19.46 -14.03 8.87
C ALA A 314 19.08 -12.99 7.81
N LEU A 315 18.23 -13.36 6.84
CA LEU A 315 17.78 -12.41 5.82
C LEU A 315 16.94 -11.28 6.43
N ARG A 316 16.00 -11.56 7.35
CA ARG A 316 15.23 -10.52 8.06
C ARG A 316 16.12 -9.57 8.85
N SER A 317 17.12 -10.09 9.57
CA SER A 317 18.07 -9.28 10.32
C SER A 317 18.86 -8.35 9.40
N ARG A 318 19.34 -8.88 8.26
CA ARG A 318 20.06 -8.07 7.26
C ARG A 318 19.16 -7.04 6.59
N LEU A 319 17.93 -7.37 6.20
CA LEU A 319 16.99 -6.42 5.61
C LEU A 319 16.52 -5.35 6.61
N GLY A 320 16.30 -5.75 7.86
CA GLY A 320 15.89 -4.86 8.95
C GLY A 320 17.01 -3.99 9.50
N ARG A 321 18.27 -4.24 9.17
CA ARG A 321 19.39 -3.43 9.68
C ARG A 321 19.21 -1.97 9.26
N TYR A 322 19.30 -1.04 10.22
CA TYR A 322 19.05 0.40 10.05
C TYR A 322 17.60 0.77 9.73
N GLY A 323 16.64 -0.12 10.02
CA GLY A 323 15.22 0.15 9.83
C GLY A 323 14.74 1.41 10.56
N GLY A 324 15.23 1.69 11.77
CA GLY A 324 14.90 2.91 12.52
C GLY A 324 15.44 4.18 11.87
N VAL A 325 16.67 4.14 11.34
CA VAL A 325 17.26 5.28 10.60
C VAL A 325 16.45 5.57 9.34
N ARG A 326 16.15 4.55 8.54
CA ARG A 326 15.29 4.70 7.35
C ARG A 326 13.90 5.23 7.70
N ALA A 327 13.30 4.76 8.80
CA ALA A 327 12.02 5.24 9.28
C ALA A 327 12.05 6.76 9.56
N ALA A 328 13.09 7.25 10.24
CA ALA A 328 13.27 8.68 10.47
C ALA A 328 13.44 9.48 9.16
N LEU A 329 14.26 8.98 8.22
CA LEU A 329 14.47 9.64 6.92
C LEU A 329 13.19 9.69 6.08
N PHE A 330 12.39 8.62 6.06
CA PHE A 330 11.08 8.64 5.39
C PHE A 330 10.09 9.59 6.07
N CYS A 331 10.06 9.67 7.40
CA CYS A 331 9.24 10.66 8.11
C CYS A 331 9.64 12.09 7.75
N LEU A 332 10.95 12.40 7.74
CA LEU A 332 11.47 13.71 7.34
C LEU A 332 11.14 14.02 5.88
N GLY A 333 11.36 13.06 4.98
CA GLY A 333 10.98 13.19 3.57
C GLY A 333 9.47 13.40 3.37
N GLY A 334 8.65 12.73 4.17
CA GLY A 334 7.19 12.89 4.25
C GLY A 334 6.75 14.29 4.64
N ILE A 335 7.33 14.83 5.71
CA ILE A 335 7.02 16.17 6.21
C ILE A 335 7.46 17.22 5.19
N ALA A 336 8.71 17.14 4.72
CA ALA A 336 9.25 18.05 3.72
C ALA A 336 8.44 18.00 2.42
N GLY A 337 8.17 16.79 1.93
CA GLY A 337 7.35 16.57 0.76
C GLY A 337 5.96 17.18 0.92
N GLY A 338 5.31 17.03 2.08
CA GLY A 338 4.01 17.64 2.36
C GLY A 338 4.02 19.17 2.47
N MET A 339 5.18 19.76 2.76
CA MET A 339 5.40 21.21 2.76
C MET A 339 5.86 21.74 1.39
N ASP A 340 5.68 20.96 0.33
CA ASP A 340 6.10 21.30 -1.04
C ASP A 340 7.62 21.50 -1.21
N GLN A 341 8.41 20.87 -0.35
CA GLN A 341 9.87 20.88 -0.46
C GLN A 341 10.34 19.69 -1.28
N GLU A 342 10.86 19.97 -2.49
CA GLU A 342 11.27 18.94 -3.45
C GLU A 342 12.35 17.99 -2.91
N TRP A 343 13.23 18.48 -2.04
CA TRP A 343 14.26 17.64 -1.40
C TRP A 343 13.67 16.47 -0.60
N GLY A 344 12.42 16.57 -0.13
CA GLY A 344 11.72 15.47 0.53
C GLY A 344 11.52 14.26 -0.38
N LEU A 345 11.25 14.49 -1.67
CA LEU A 345 11.12 13.44 -2.69
C LEU A 345 12.46 12.72 -2.89
N PHE A 346 13.56 13.48 -3.03
CA PHE A 346 14.90 12.92 -3.21
C PHE A 346 15.40 12.18 -1.97
N LEU A 347 15.12 12.71 -0.78
CA LEU A 347 15.49 12.04 0.47
C LEU A 347 14.80 10.68 0.57
N SER A 348 13.51 10.61 0.25
CA SER A 348 12.77 9.36 0.19
C SER A 348 13.33 8.42 -0.89
N ALA A 349 13.66 8.94 -2.08
CA ALA A 349 14.25 8.16 -3.16
C ALA A 349 15.61 7.56 -2.76
N ALA A 350 16.51 8.36 -2.19
CA ALA A 350 17.82 7.93 -1.73
C ALA A 350 17.71 6.88 -0.62
N THR A 351 16.78 7.06 0.33
CA THR A 351 16.51 6.11 1.40
C THR A 351 15.99 4.77 0.85
N LEU A 352 15.13 4.82 -0.17
CA LEU A 352 14.60 3.62 -0.82
C LEU A 352 15.65 2.91 -1.67
N LEU A 353 16.48 3.66 -2.40
CA LEU A 353 17.62 3.13 -3.15
C LEU A 353 18.62 2.45 -2.21
N TRP A 354 18.90 3.04 -1.04
CA TRP A 354 19.71 2.41 0.00
C TRP A 354 19.11 1.06 0.43
N PHE A 355 17.80 0.99 0.67
CA PHE A 355 17.13 -0.28 0.97
C PHE A 355 17.22 -1.31 -0.18
N MET A 356 17.10 -0.88 -1.45
CA MET A 356 17.25 -1.76 -2.61
C MET A 356 18.67 -2.35 -2.70
N LEU A 357 19.70 -1.52 -2.55
CA LEU A 357 21.09 -1.96 -2.54
C LEU A 357 21.37 -2.92 -1.38
N GLN A 358 20.86 -2.60 -0.19
CA GLN A 358 20.95 -3.48 0.98
C GLN A 358 20.24 -4.80 0.75
N THR A 359 19.11 -4.82 0.06
CA THR A 359 18.39 -6.04 -0.30
C THR A 359 19.23 -6.92 -1.22
N GLY A 360 19.82 -6.33 -2.27
CA GLY A 360 20.74 -7.05 -3.17
C GLY A 360 21.95 -7.64 -2.42
N ALA A 361 22.60 -6.84 -1.58
CA ALA A 361 23.72 -7.28 -0.76
C ALA A 361 23.32 -8.39 0.23
N ALA A 362 22.18 -8.25 0.90
CA ALA A 362 21.68 -9.25 1.84
C ALA A 362 21.40 -10.58 1.15
N LEU A 363 20.77 -10.56 -0.04
CA LEU A 363 20.49 -11.75 -0.84
C LEU A 363 21.77 -12.46 -1.28
N MET A 364 22.83 -11.73 -1.64
CA MET A 364 24.13 -12.32 -1.95
C MET A 364 24.77 -12.98 -0.72
N GLN A 365 24.68 -12.33 0.44
CA GLN A 365 25.32 -12.79 1.67
C GLN A 365 24.66 -14.02 2.29
N VAL A 366 23.35 -14.21 2.14
CA VAL A 366 22.64 -15.38 2.71
C VAL A 366 22.71 -16.63 1.82
N ARG A 367 23.29 -16.55 0.62
CA ARG A 367 23.47 -17.73 -0.26
C ARG A 367 24.35 -18.81 0.36
N ALA A 368 25.25 -18.45 1.26
CA ALA A 368 26.15 -19.38 1.94
C ALA A 368 25.50 -20.13 3.12
N ILE A 369 24.28 -19.76 3.53
CA ILE A 369 23.58 -20.40 4.64
C ILE A 369 22.79 -21.59 4.08
N PRO A 370 23.07 -22.84 4.51
CA PRO A 370 22.29 -24.00 4.11
C PRO A 370 20.80 -23.81 4.46
N LEU A 371 19.92 -24.22 3.55
CA LEU A 371 18.50 -24.34 3.88
C LEU A 371 18.31 -25.63 4.67
N ASP A 372 17.79 -25.53 5.89
CA ASP A 372 17.37 -26.71 6.66
C ASP A 372 16.36 -27.50 5.82
N ARG A 373 16.78 -28.65 5.29
CA ARG A 373 15.87 -29.58 4.65
C ARG A 373 15.10 -30.28 5.78
N PRO A 374 13.76 -30.34 5.72
CA PRO A 374 13.02 -31.15 6.66
C PRO A 374 13.53 -32.59 6.55
N SER A 375 13.92 -33.19 7.68
CA SER A 375 14.17 -34.63 7.78
C SER A 375 12.89 -35.34 7.33
N SER A 376 12.99 -36.06 6.22
CA SER A 376 11.92 -36.83 5.58
C SER A 376 11.28 -37.84 6.51
#